data_AF-A0A9D4U284-F1
#
_entry.id   AF-A0A9D4U284-F1
#
_cell.length_a   1.000
_cell.length_b   1.000
_cell.length_c   1.000
_cell.angle_alpha   90.00
_cell.angle_beta   90.00
_cell.angle_gamma   90.00
#
_symmetry.space_group_name_H-M   'P 1'
#
loop_
_entity.id
_entity.type
_entity.pdbx_description
1 polymer ?
#
loop_
_entity_poly.entity_id
_entity_poly.type
_entity_poly.pdbx_seq_one_letter_code
_entity_poly.pdbx_strand_id
1 'polypeptide(L)'
;MNKVGAGGGPAGGAFGVGLGGAGPTVAAAAAAAQRQRALLQRADADITSLLDNFSHLLKAARINEPIRNAQEEFQMEVHAARVVQAADSLLKLVSELKQTAVFSDFKSLNEQIEQRVKQFEKHNEESDCILGTISEQAAIALKELESHYYLSLHKNVDLDSAQITTG
;
A
#
# COMPACT_ATOMS: atom_id res chain seq x y z
N MET A 1 -18.67 -61.47 -4.41
CA MET A 1 -17.81 -61.93 -3.29
C MET A 1 -16.59 -61.00 -3.22
N ASN A 2 -16.54 -60.12 -2.22
CA ASN A 2 -15.67 -60.21 -1.02
C ASN A 2 -14.22 -59.82 -1.36
N LYS A 3 -13.52 -58.88 -0.72
CA LYS A 3 -13.58 -58.47 0.69
C LYS A 3 -12.90 -57.11 0.90
N VAL A 4 -13.49 -56.38 1.85
CA VAL A 4 -12.99 -55.28 2.69
C VAL A 4 -11.49 -55.31 2.98
N GLY A 5 -10.86 -54.12 2.99
CA GLY A 5 -9.57 -53.85 3.64
C GLY A 5 -9.39 -52.36 3.90
N ALA A 6 -9.85 -51.91 5.07
CA ALA A 6 -9.65 -50.57 5.59
C ALA A 6 -8.19 -50.35 6.02
N GLY A 7 -7.67 -49.14 5.81
CA GLY A 7 -6.38 -48.69 6.34
C GLY A 7 -6.30 -47.17 6.26
N GLY A 8 -6.61 -46.50 7.37
CA GLY A 8 -6.51 -45.06 7.50
C GLY A 8 -5.06 -44.58 7.64
N GLY A 9 -4.79 -43.40 7.09
CA GLY A 9 -3.60 -42.59 7.36
C GLY A 9 -3.98 -41.11 7.15
N PRO A 10 -3.68 -40.21 8.09
CA PRO A 10 -4.19 -38.84 8.03
C PRO A 10 -3.40 -38.00 7.02
N ALA A 11 -4.17 -37.38 6.12
CA ALA A 11 -4.03 -36.00 5.67
C ALA A 11 -2.63 -35.35 5.72
N GLY A 12 -1.84 -35.58 4.68
CA GLY A 12 -0.86 -34.60 4.21
C GLY A 12 -1.61 -33.43 3.57
N GLY A 13 -1.98 -32.44 4.40
CA GLY A 13 -2.58 -31.19 3.94
C GLY A 13 -1.50 -30.28 3.38
N ALA A 14 -1.24 -30.40 2.08
CA ALA A 14 -0.51 -29.40 1.32
C ALA A 14 -1.27 -28.07 1.38
N PHE A 15 -0.71 -27.09 2.08
CA PHE A 15 -1.13 -25.70 2.00
C PHE A 15 -0.84 -25.16 0.60
N GLY A 16 -1.80 -25.37 -0.31
CA GLY A 16 -1.86 -24.66 -1.57
C GLY A 16 -2.20 -23.19 -1.29
N VAL A 17 -1.18 -22.33 -1.26
CA VAL A 17 -1.36 -20.89 -1.34
C VAL A 17 -1.79 -20.57 -2.77
N GLY A 18 -3.11 -20.52 -2.98
CA GLY A 18 -3.71 -19.99 -4.19
C GLY A 18 -3.48 -18.49 -4.30
N LEU A 19 -2.36 -18.11 -4.93
CA LEU A 19 -2.11 -16.76 -5.45
C LEU A 19 -3.00 -16.54 -6.68
N GLY A 20 -4.26 -16.19 -6.46
CA GLY A 20 -5.25 -15.98 -7.52
C GLY A 20 -6.10 -14.72 -7.38
N GLY A 21 -5.80 -13.85 -6.40
CA GLY A 21 -6.51 -12.58 -6.23
C GLY A 21 -5.66 -11.43 -6.74
N ALA A 22 -6.06 -10.81 -7.86
CA ALA A 22 -5.62 -9.46 -8.16
C ALA A 22 -6.02 -8.57 -6.97
N GLY A 23 -5.05 -8.23 -6.12
CA GLY A 23 -5.30 -7.48 -4.90
C GLY A 23 -5.95 -6.12 -5.20
N PRO A 24 -6.73 -5.56 -4.26
CA PRO A 24 -7.39 -4.26 -4.41
C PRO A 24 -6.43 -3.12 -4.81
N THR A 25 -5.14 -3.26 -4.50
CA THR A 25 -4.06 -2.34 -4.90
C THR A 25 -3.79 -2.34 -6.41
N VAL A 26 -3.88 -3.48 -7.10
CA VAL A 26 -3.61 -3.56 -8.55
C VAL A 26 -4.76 -2.94 -9.35
N ALA A 27 -6.00 -3.17 -8.91
CA ALA A 27 -7.19 -2.54 -9.48
C ALA A 27 -7.19 -1.02 -9.24
N ALA A 28 -6.80 -0.58 -8.04
CA ALA A 28 -6.69 0.85 -7.72
C ALA A 28 -5.56 1.55 -8.50
N ALA A 29 -4.42 0.88 -8.71
CA ALA A 29 -3.32 1.39 -9.53
C ALA A 29 -3.71 1.49 -11.01
N ALA A 30 -4.43 0.49 -11.54
CA ALA A 30 -4.96 0.54 -12.90
C ALA A 30 -5.97 1.68 -13.10
N ALA A 31 -6.87 1.89 -12.14
CA ALA A 31 -7.83 2.99 -12.17
C ALA A 31 -7.16 4.37 -12.08
N ALA A 32 -6.08 4.50 -11.30
CA ALA A 32 -5.28 5.73 -11.23
C ALA A 32 -4.56 6.01 -12.56
N ALA A 33 -3.94 5.00 -13.16
CA ALA A 33 -3.28 5.12 -14.47
C ALA A 33 -4.28 5.44 -15.60
N GLN A 34 -5.49 4.87 -15.55
CA GLN A 34 -6.57 5.21 -16.48
C GLN A 34 -7.02 6.66 -16.34
N ARG A 35 -7.20 7.16 -15.09
CA ARG A 35 -7.50 8.58 -14.85
C ARG A 35 -6.42 9.49 -15.43
N GLN A 36 -5.15 9.18 -15.20
CA GLN A 36 -4.04 9.99 -15.71
C GLN A 36 -4.03 10.06 -17.24
N ARG A 37 -4.32 8.94 -17.92
CA ARG A 37 -4.47 8.92 -19.39
C ARG A 37 -5.67 9.73 -19.87
N ALA A 38 -6.81 9.65 -19.19
CA ALA A 38 -8.00 10.41 -19.54
C ALA A 38 -7.77 11.93 -19.40
N LEU A 39 -7.05 12.36 -18.37
CA LEU A 39 -6.67 13.77 -18.16
C LEU A 39 -5.77 14.28 -19.29
N LEU A 40 -4.78 13.49 -19.73
CA LEU A 40 -3.91 13.85 -20.86
C LEU A 40 -4.68 13.95 -22.17
N GLN A 41 -5.52 12.96 -22.47
CA GLN A 41 -6.36 12.96 -23.67
C GLN A 41 -7.29 14.18 -23.72
N ARG A 42 -7.86 14.55 -22.58
CA ARG A 42 -8.69 15.75 -22.46
C ARG A 42 -7.88 17.02 -22.71
N ALA A 43 -6.66 17.11 -22.19
CA ALA A 43 -5.75 18.23 -22.45
C ALA A 43 -5.48 18.40 -23.95
N ASP A 44 -5.10 17.31 -24.61
CA ASP A 44 -4.77 17.32 -26.04
C ASP A 44 -5.97 17.75 -26.89
N ALA A 45 -7.17 17.26 -26.56
CA ALA A 45 -8.41 17.65 -27.22
C ALA A 45 -8.73 19.14 -27.01
N ASP A 46 -8.63 19.64 -25.78
CA ASP A 46 -8.94 21.03 -25.45
C ASP A 46 -7.91 22.00 -26.08
N ILE A 47 -6.62 21.65 -26.09
CA ILE A 47 -5.56 22.44 -26.75
C ILE A 47 -5.78 22.49 -28.26
N THR A 48 -6.06 21.34 -28.89
CA THR A 48 -6.31 21.26 -30.34
C THR A 48 -7.52 22.11 -30.72
N SER A 49 -8.63 21.97 -29.97
CA SER A 49 -9.83 22.78 -30.16
C SER A 49 -9.55 24.27 -30.00
N LEU A 50 -8.77 24.67 -29.00
CA LEU A 50 -8.41 26.07 -28.78
C LEU A 50 -7.61 26.64 -29.96
N LEU A 51 -6.59 25.92 -30.42
CA LEU A 51 -5.74 26.33 -31.55
C LEU A 51 -6.53 26.41 -32.86
N ASP A 52 -7.39 25.44 -33.13
CA ASP A 52 -8.21 25.42 -34.34
C ASP A 52 -9.21 26.58 -34.36
N ASN A 53 -9.93 26.80 -33.25
CA ASN A 53 -10.88 27.90 -33.16
C ASN A 53 -10.19 29.28 -33.22
N PHE A 54 -9.01 29.43 -32.60
CA PHE A 54 -8.22 30.65 -32.68
C PHE A 54 -7.68 30.90 -34.11
N SER A 55 -7.27 29.84 -34.81
CA SER A 55 -6.87 29.91 -36.22
C SER A 55 -8.02 30.39 -37.12
N HIS A 56 -9.24 29.92 -36.88
CA HIS A 56 -10.44 30.40 -37.58
C HIS A 56 -10.71 31.90 -37.32
N LEU A 57 -10.59 32.34 -36.06
CA LEU A 57 -10.68 33.75 -35.68
C LEU A 57 -9.63 34.61 -36.40
N LEU A 58 -8.37 34.18 -36.45
CA LEU A 58 -7.30 34.92 -37.13
C LEU A 58 -7.53 35.01 -38.65
N LYS A 59 -8.07 33.95 -39.26
CA LYS A 59 -8.43 33.94 -40.69
C LYS A 59 -9.59 34.91 -40.97
N ALA A 60 -10.63 34.91 -40.12
CA ALA A 60 -11.77 35.80 -40.22
C ALA A 60 -11.41 37.27 -39.97
N ALA A 61 -10.45 37.53 -39.07
CA ALA A 61 -9.96 38.88 -38.76
C ALA A 61 -9.04 39.46 -39.85
N ARG A 62 -8.56 38.65 -40.81
CA ARG A 62 -7.65 39.11 -41.85
C ARG A 62 -8.43 40.00 -42.83
N ILE A 63 -8.13 41.30 -42.80
CA ILE A 63 -8.76 42.42 -43.52
C ILE A 63 -8.51 42.35 -45.04
N ASN A 64 -8.82 41.23 -45.69
CA ASN A 64 -8.82 41.14 -47.15
C ASN A 64 -10.23 41.40 -47.72
N GLU A 65 -11.28 41.08 -46.95
CA GLU A 65 -12.62 41.62 -47.13
C GLU A 65 -13.16 42.01 -45.74
N PRO A 66 -13.72 43.22 -45.53
CA PRO A 66 -14.45 43.52 -44.29
C PRO A 66 -15.57 42.49 -44.13
N ILE A 67 -15.85 42.04 -42.90
CA ILE A 67 -16.95 41.12 -42.57
C ILE A 67 -18.20 41.63 -43.28
N ARG A 68 -18.60 40.96 -44.37
CA ARG A 68 -19.59 41.49 -45.32
C ARG A 68 -20.98 40.95 -45.05
N ASN A 69 -21.11 39.99 -44.13
CA ASN A 69 -22.37 39.28 -43.88
C ASN A 69 -22.57 38.98 -42.39
N ALA A 70 -23.79 39.19 -41.88
CA ALA A 70 -24.17 38.91 -40.48
C ALA A 70 -23.91 37.45 -40.06
N GLN A 71 -23.86 36.53 -41.03
CA GLN A 71 -23.50 35.14 -40.82
C GLN A 71 -22.01 34.94 -40.44
N GLU A 72 -21.08 35.69 -41.02
CA GLU A 72 -19.66 35.62 -40.67
C GLU A 72 -19.39 36.20 -39.28
N GLU A 73 -20.08 37.27 -38.92
CA GLU A 73 -20.02 37.86 -37.58
C GLU A 73 -20.47 36.86 -36.50
N PHE A 74 -21.60 36.19 -36.73
CA PHE A 74 -22.09 35.12 -35.84
C PHE A 74 -21.11 33.95 -35.74
N GLN A 75 -20.51 33.50 -36.86
CA GLN A 75 -19.52 32.42 -36.82
C GLN A 75 -18.27 32.80 -36.03
N MET A 76 -17.79 34.05 -36.17
CA MET A 76 -16.66 34.55 -35.39
C MET A 76 -16.96 34.58 -33.89
N GLU A 77 -18.18 34.99 -33.52
CA GLU A 77 -18.65 34.96 -32.12
C GLU A 77 -18.70 33.52 -31.57
N VAL A 78 -19.20 32.56 -32.35
CA VAL A 78 -19.22 31.14 -31.97
C VAL A 78 -17.80 30.59 -31.77
N HIS A 79 -16.85 30.93 -32.64
CA HIS A 79 -15.46 30.51 -32.46
C HIS A 79 -14.82 31.14 -31.22
N ALA A 80 -15.11 32.41 -30.93
CA ALA A 80 -14.63 33.08 -29.72
C ALA A 80 -15.18 32.41 -28.45
N ALA A 81 -16.48 32.10 -28.42
CA ALA A 81 -17.10 31.37 -27.32
C ALA A 81 -16.46 29.98 -27.12
N ARG A 82 -16.15 29.26 -28.20
CA ARG A 82 -15.47 27.95 -28.13
C ARG A 82 -14.03 28.04 -27.64
N VAL A 83 -13.28 29.10 -28.00
CA VAL A 83 -11.94 29.35 -27.45
C VAL A 83 -12.01 29.54 -25.93
N VAL A 84 -12.96 30.37 -25.46
CA VAL A 84 -13.16 30.61 -24.02
C VAL A 84 -13.56 29.32 -23.30
N GLN A 85 -14.44 28.52 -23.90
CA GLN A 85 -14.85 27.23 -23.36
C GLN A 85 -13.68 26.23 -23.24
N ALA A 86 -12.84 26.13 -24.27
CA ALA A 86 -11.65 25.27 -24.23
C ALA A 86 -10.66 25.73 -23.15
N ALA A 87 -10.45 27.05 -23.02
CA ALA A 87 -9.61 27.62 -21.97
C ALA A 87 -10.15 27.32 -20.56
N ASP A 88 -11.46 27.43 -20.34
CA ASP A 88 -12.10 27.08 -19.05
C ASP A 88 -11.98 25.58 -18.74
N SER A 89 -12.12 24.71 -19.75
CA SER A 89 -11.89 23.26 -19.59
C SER A 89 -10.44 22.96 -19.19
N LEU A 90 -9.46 23.64 -19.79
CA LEU A 90 -8.05 23.54 -19.40
C LEU A 90 -7.81 24.02 -17.96
N LEU A 91 -8.45 25.10 -17.53
CA LEU A 91 -8.35 25.57 -16.13
C LEU A 91 -8.91 24.54 -15.14
N LYS A 92 -10.05 23.91 -15.47
CA LYS A 92 -10.61 22.82 -14.65
C LYS A 92 -9.67 21.62 -14.61
N LEU A 93 -9.07 21.26 -15.74
CA LEU A 93 -8.09 20.18 -15.81
C LEU A 93 -6.88 20.45 -14.91
N VAL A 94 -6.34 21.67 -14.94
CA VAL A 94 -5.23 22.08 -14.06
C VAL A 94 -5.62 21.99 -12.59
N SER A 95 -6.87 22.36 -12.25
CA SER A 95 -7.40 22.20 -10.89
C SER A 95 -7.48 20.73 -10.46
N GLU A 96 -8.02 19.86 -11.32
CA GLU A 96 -8.10 18.40 -11.09
C GLU A 96 -6.70 17.78 -10.94
N LEU A 97 -5.71 18.23 -11.73
CA LEU A 97 -4.32 17.79 -11.64
C LEU A 97 -3.67 18.22 -10.31
N LYS A 98 -3.86 19.48 -9.90
CA LYS A 98 -3.38 19.97 -8.61
C LYS A 98 -3.98 19.18 -7.45
N GLN A 99 -5.29 18.92 -7.51
CA GLN A 99 -5.97 18.09 -6.53
C GLN A 99 -5.35 16.70 -6.46
N THR A 100 -5.18 16.05 -7.63
CA THR A 100 -4.59 14.71 -7.71
C THR A 100 -3.18 14.65 -7.14
N ALA A 101 -2.33 15.63 -7.45
CA ALA A 101 -0.96 15.69 -6.92
C ALA A 101 -0.95 15.80 -5.39
N VAL A 102 -1.74 16.71 -4.82
CA VAL A 102 -1.82 16.89 -3.36
C VAL A 102 -2.29 15.62 -2.66
N PHE A 103 -3.33 14.95 -3.18
CA PHE A 103 -3.88 13.75 -2.54
C PHE A 103 -3.06 12.47 -2.81
N SER A 104 -2.28 12.42 -3.90
CA SER A 104 -1.41 11.29 -4.22
C SER A 104 -0.33 11.09 -3.15
N ASP A 105 0.31 12.17 -2.73
CA ASP A 105 1.38 12.13 -1.73
C ASP A 105 0.86 11.63 -0.38
N PHE A 106 -0.34 12.05 0.04
CA PHE A 106 -0.97 11.54 1.26
C PHE A 106 -1.31 10.05 1.18
N LYS A 107 -1.79 9.57 0.02
CA LYS A 107 -2.09 8.16 -0.16
C LYS A 107 -0.83 7.30 -0.06
N SER A 108 0.24 7.72 -0.74
CA SER A 108 1.54 7.02 -0.68
C SER A 108 2.13 7.05 0.74
N LEU A 109 2.05 8.19 1.42
CA LEU A 109 2.48 8.31 2.81
C LEU A 109 1.68 7.40 3.74
N ASN A 110 0.36 7.30 3.55
CA ASN A 110 -0.49 6.43 4.34
C ASN A 110 -0.15 4.95 4.14
N GLU A 111 0.09 4.51 2.90
CA GLU A 111 0.55 3.15 2.60
C GLU A 111 1.92 2.87 3.27
N GLN A 112 2.84 3.83 3.26
CA GLN A 112 4.14 3.70 3.93
C GLN A 112 4.00 3.62 5.47
N ILE A 113 3.12 4.42 6.06
CA ILE A 113 2.83 4.37 7.50
C ILE A 113 2.28 2.99 7.86
N GLU A 114 1.32 2.46 7.10
CA GLU A 114 0.74 1.15 7.34
C GLU A 114 1.78 0.02 7.24
N GLN A 115 2.71 0.10 6.27
CA GLN A 115 3.84 -0.82 6.17
C GLN A 115 4.77 -0.74 7.38
N ARG A 116 5.09 0.47 7.85
CA ARG A 116 5.93 0.69 9.03
C ARG A 116 5.28 0.18 10.31
N VAL A 117 3.97 0.35 10.46
CA VAL A 117 3.20 -0.23 11.58
C VAL A 117 3.34 -1.75 11.58
N LYS A 118 3.07 -2.41 10.46
CA LYS A 118 3.22 -3.88 10.33
C LYS A 118 4.65 -4.35 10.63
N GLN A 119 5.66 -3.57 10.22
CA GLN A 119 7.06 -3.88 10.50
C GLN A 119 7.37 -3.77 11.99
N PHE A 120 6.83 -2.76 12.67
CA PHE A 120 7.01 -2.60 14.11
C PHE A 120 6.27 -3.67 14.91
N GLU A 121 5.06 -4.04 14.52
CA GLU A 121 4.33 -5.17 15.13
C GLU A 121 5.16 -6.46 15.04
N LYS A 122 5.67 -6.78 13.85
CA LYS A 122 6.55 -7.94 13.67
C LYS A 122 7.81 -7.87 14.55
N HIS A 123 8.47 -6.71 14.60
CA HIS A 123 9.66 -6.53 15.42
C HIS A 123 9.36 -6.66 16.92
N ASN A 124 8.18 -6.21 17.35
CA ASN A 124 7.73 -6.36 18.72
C ASN A 124 7.48 -7.83 19.05
N GLU A 125 6.80 -8.58 18.18
CA GLU A 125 6.59 -10.03 18.33
C GLU A 125 7.92 -10.80 18.40
N GLU A 126 8.89 -10.46 17.55
CA GLU A 126 10.24 -11.04 17.59
C GLU A 126 10.95 -10.74 18.92
N SER A 127 10.83 -9.51 19.41
CA SER A 127 11.42 -9.09 20.69
C SER A 127 10.77 -9.82 21.87
N ASP A 128 9.44 -9.94 21.87
CA ASP A 128 8.67 -10.66 22.90
C ASP A 128 9.04 -12.15 22.91
N CYS A 129 9.25 -12.76 21.75
CA CYS A 129 9.71 -14.15 21.64
C CYS A 129 11.10 -14.35 22.26
N ILE A 130 12.04 -13.44 21.98
CA ILE A 130 13.40 -13.50 22.54
C ILE A 130 13.35 -13.29 24.06
N LEU A 131 12.58 -12.31 24.53
CA LEU A 131 12.41 -12.06 25.97
C LEU A 131 11.80 -13.27 26.68
N GLY A 132 10.80 -13.92 26.09
CA GLY A 132 10.22 -15.16 26.62
C GLY A 132 11.27 -16.28 26.73
N THR A 133 12.12 -16.41 25.71
CA THR A 133 13.20 -17.42 25.70
C THR A 133 14.24 -17.16 26.79
N ILE A 134 14.66 -15.90 26.96
CA ILE A 134 15.61 -15.52 28.02
C ILE A 134 14.98 -15.71 29.40
N SER A 135 13.70 -15.37 29.57
CA SER A 135 12.97 -15.60 30.81
C SER A 135 12.91 -17.08 31.19
N GLU A 136 12.66 -17.96 30.22
CA GLU A 136 12.66 -19.41 30.44
C GLU A 136 14.05 -19.91 30.85
N GLN A 137 15.09 -19.49 30.14
CA GLN A 137 16.48 -19.85 30.48
C GLN A 137 16.86 -19.37 31.89
N ALA A 138 16.47 -18.16 32.26
CA ALA A 138 16.71 -17.62 33.60
C ALA A 138 15.96 -18.43 34.68
N ALA A 139 14.71 -18.82 34.42
CA ALA A 139 13.93 -19.65 35.33
C ALA A 139 14.56 -21.04 35.53
N ILE A 140 15.04 -21.67 34.45
CA ILE A 140 15.76 -22.95 34.50
C ILE A 140 17.04 -22.81 35.34
N ALA A 141 17.88 -21.80 35.05
CA ALA A 141 19.13 -21.58 35.77
C ALA A 141 18.91 -21.33 37.27
N LEU A 142 17.87 -20.57 37.65
CA LEU A 142 17.51 -20.36 39.04
C LEU A 142 17.08 -21.65 39.73
N LYS A 143 16.28 -22.50 39.06
CA LYS A 143 15.85 -23.79 39.59
C LYS A 143 17.01 -24.77 39.76
N GLU A 144 17.95 -24.79 38.82
CA GLU A 144 19.18 -25.58 38.93
C GLU A 144 20.04 -25.12 40.11
N LEU A 145 20.19 -23.80 40.30
CA LEU A 145 20.91 -23.24 41.43
C LEU A 145 20.26 -23.58 42.77
N GLU A 146 18.92 -23.47 42.86
CA GLU A 146 18.15 -23.88 44.04
C GLU A 146 18.37 -25.36 44.36
N SER A 147 18.31 -26.22 43.35
CA SER A 147 18.57 -27.65 43.52
C SER A 147 19.99 -27.91 44.04
N HIS A 148 21.00 -27.25 43.46
CA HIS A 148 22.39 -27.34 43.91
C HIS A 148 22.58 -26.87 45.35
N TYR A 149 21.90 -25.81 45.75
CA TYR A 149 21.94 -25.30 47.12
C TYR A 149 21.41 -26.34 48.12
N TYR A 150 20.22 -26.89 47.88
CA TYR A 150 19.66 -27.91 48.77
C TYR A 150 20.46 -29.21 48.76
N LEU A 151 20.97 -29.67 47.62
CA LEU A 151 21.84 -30.85 47.56
C LEU A 151 23.13 -30.66 48.36
N SER A 152 23.71 -29.46 48.31
CA SER A 152 24.92 -29.13 49.07
C SER A 152 24.64 -29.07 50.57
N LEU A 153 23.47 -28.57 50.99
CA LEU A 153 23.06 -28.54 52.39
C LEU A 153 22.90 -29.95 52.96
N HIS A 154 22.21 -30.85 52.26
CA HIS A 154 22.02 -32.24 52.70
C HIS A 154 23.35 -33.00 52.77
N LYS A 155 24.23 -32.82 51.77
CA LYS A 155 25.57 -33.42 51.78
C LYS A 155 26.43 -32.93 52.95
N ASN A 156 26.29 -31.67 53.35
CA ASN A 156 26.99 -31.13 54.52
C ASN A 156 26.49 -31.77 55.82
N VAL A 157 25.18 -31.94 55.97
CA VAL A 157 24.58 -32.58 57.15
C VAL A 157 24.97 -34.06 57.28
N ASP A 158 25.06 -34.80 56.15
CA ASP A 158 25.54 -36.19 56.15
C ASP A 158 27.04 -36.31 56.52
N LEU A 159 27.87 -35.35 56.10
CA LEU A 159 29.29 -35.33 56.46
C LEU A 159 29.50 -35.01 57.95
N ASP A 160 28.70 -34.12 58.51
CA ASP A 160 28.78 -33.74 59.93
C ASP A 160 28.26 -34.86 60.85
N SER A 161 27.25 -35.62 60.43
CA SER A 161 26.75 -36.79 61.17
C SER A 161 27.68 -38.02 61.08
N ALA A 162 28.46 -38.16 60.01
CA ALA A 162 29.51 -39.19 59.93
C ALA A 162 30.72 -38.90 60.84
N GLN A 163 31.01 -37.64 61.15
CA GLN A 163 32.12 -37.25 62.05
C GLN A 163 31.81 -37.51 63.54
N ILE A 164 30.53 -37.51 63.96
CA ILE A 164 30.14 -37.69 65.37
C ILE A 164 30.15 -39.17 65.81
N THR A 165 30.19 -40.13 64.88
CA THR A 165 30.12 -41.58 65.18
C THR A 165 31.51 -42.25 65.30
N THR A 166 32.62 -41.51 65.17
CA THR A 166 33.99 -42.06 65.25
C THR A 166 34.79 -41.53 66.47
N GLY A 167 34.11 -41.24 67.58
CA GLY A 167 34.73 -40.83 68.86
C GLY A 167 34.46 -41.84 69.96
#